data_AF-A0A6J7S6V9-F1
#
_entry.id   AF-A0A6J7S6V9-F1
#
_cell.length_a   1.000
_cell.length_b   1.000
_cell.length_c   1.000
_cell.angle_alpha   90.00
_cell.angle_beta   90.00
_cell.angle_gamma   90.00
#
_symmetry.space_group_name_H-M   'P 1'
#
loop_
_entity.id
_entity.type
_entity.pdbx_description
1 polymer ?
#
loop_
_entity_poly.entity_id
_entity_poly.type
_entity_poly.pdbx_seq_one_letter_code
_entity_poly.pdbx_strand_id
1 'polypeptide(L)'
;MTIPAGRDNGLPPARRYDALVEVDGSMADEVLELLRAAGVTAIAETITTDAEPGNDLIPVVGTLPRVPHRVRVHVDSDHTLLAHSVLGHAMPQLRADFHAVPVAGETAKDRPAPFKHPAQDLAPGEVESRFADIVSGFDMSSIDIVPRWSVREDPPEATGATDPSPKARPPLSSRLIRRGAAPAGEPRDIDTSEHFVPEPPPPLPETDRVTRMAWAALMGGPALLVLAALLGIGLEPWVVVLALGGFLGGFGTLIARMRDRPRQDDGWDDGAVL
;
A
#
# COMPACT_ATOMS: atom_id res chain seq x y z
N MET A 1 26.41 4.78 24.46
CA MET A 1 26.47 5.81 23.39
C MET A 1 26.66 5.04 22.11
N THR A 2 25.60 4.96 21.31
CA THR A 2 25.47 3.96 20.24
C THR A 2 25.89 4.60 18.93
N ILE A 3 26.90 4.05 18.27
CA ILE A 3 27.23 4.44 16.89
C ILE A 3 26.12 3.84 16.01
N PRO A 4 25.42 4.64 15.19
CA PRO A 4 24.40 4.12 14.29
C PRO A 4 25.01 3.06 13.37
N ALA A 5 24.33 1.93 13.21
CA ALA A 5 24.76 0.88 12.30
C ALA A 5 24.32 1.27 10.88
N GLY A 6 25.24 1.28 9.93
CA GLY A 6 24.92 1.77 8.60
C GLY A 6 26.11 1.92 7.68
N ARG A 7 25.85 2.41 6.48
CA ARG A 7 26.88 2.73 5.49
C ARG A 7 27.50 4.08 5.83
N ASP A 8 28.81 4.12 6.05
CA ASP A 8 29.55 5.37 6.29
C ASP A 8 29.93 6.09 4.99
N ASN A 9 30.44 7.32 5.12
CA ASN A 9 30.98 8.11 4.02
C ASN A 9 32.52 8.07 3.91
N GLY A 10 33.18 7.09 4.53
CA GLY A 10 34.63 6.88 4.46
C GLY A 10 35.50 7.87 5.25
N LEU A 11 34.92 8.73 6.07
CA LEU A 11 35.66 9.59 7.02
C LEU A 11 35.85 8.89 8.37
N PRO A 12 36.86 9.29 9.18
CA PRO A 12 37.08 8.71 10.51
C PRO A 12 35.83 8.81 11.39
N PRO A 13 35.55 7.78 12.22
CA PRO A 13 34.33 7.74 13.02
C PRO A 13 34.29 8.87 14.05
N ALA A 14 33.15 9.55 14.13
CA ALA A 14 32.90 10.59 15.11
C ALA A 14 32.64 10.03 16.51
N ARG A 15 32.82 10.86 17.54
CA ARG A 15 32.54 10.50 18.94
C ARG A 15 31.04 10.45 19.24
N ARG A 16 30.25 11.21 18.51
CA ARG A 16 28.80 11.33 18.68
C ARG A 16 28.13 11.61 17.34
N TYR A 17 26.95 11.02 17.16
CA TYR A 17 26.15 11.18 15.96
C TYR A 17 24.76 11.72 16.32
N ASP A 18 24.28 12.71 15.56
CA ASP A 18 22.92 13.22 15.61
C ASP A 18 22.20 12.96 14.28
N ALA A 19 20.88 12.73 14.32
CA ALA A 19 20.09 12.50 13.12
C ALA A 19 19.91 13.81 12.33
N LEU A 20 20.21 13.79 11.02
CA LEU A 20 20.13 14.94 10.15
C LEU A 20 18.86 14.94 9.29
N VAL A 21 18.64 13.87 8.51
CA VAL A 21 17.56 13.80 7.51
C VAL A 21 17.18 12.36 7.19
N GLU A 22 15.94 12.13 6.77
CA GLU A 22 15.49 10.88 6.15
C GLU A 22 15.31 11.06 4.65
N VAL A 23 15.96 10.22 3.86
CA VAL A 23 15.95 10.29 2.39
C VAL A 23 15.65 8.91 1.79
N ASP A 24 15.30 8.90 0.50
CA ASP A 24 15.20 7.65 -0.25
C ASP A 24 16.58 6.99 -0.38
N GLY A 25 16.64 5.65 -0.39
CA GLY A 25 17.89 4.91 -0.50
C GLY A 25 18.71 5.25 -1.74
N SER A 26 18.07 5.65 -2.83
CA SER A 26 18.76 6.12 -4.05
C SER A 26 19.48 7.46 -3.87
N MET A 27 18.94 8.35 -3.02
CA MET A 27 19.49 9.68 -2.75
C MET A 27 20.55 9.65 -1.63
N ALA A 28 20.54 8.59 -0.81
CA ALA A 28 21.44 8.45 0.32
C ALA A 28 22.92 8.45 -0.09
N ASP A 29 23.28 7.90 -1.26
CA ASP A 29 24.66 7.90 -1.75
C ASP A 29 25.17 9.31 -2.05
N GLU A 30 24.36 10.11 -2.75
CA GLU A 30 24.73 11.47 -3.12
C GLU A 30 24.81 12.38 -1.89
N VAL A 31 23.93 12.19 -0.90
CA VAL A 31 23.98 12.91 0.38
C VAL A 31 25.24 12.56 1.17
N LEU A 32 25.65 11.29 1.22
CA LEU A 32 26.87 10.88 1.91
C LEU A 32 28.12 11.45 1.23
N GLU A 33 28.17 11.46 -0.11
CA GLU A 33 29.29 12.01 -0.87
C GLU A 33 29.37 13.54 -0.73
N LEU A 34 28.23 14.23 -0.70
CA LEU A 34 28.15 15.67 -0.45
C LEU A 34 28.70 16.03 0.94
N LEU A 35 28.29 15.28 1.97
CA LEU A 35 28.79 15.48 3.35
C LEU A 35 30.27 15.14 3.46
N ARG A 36 30.73 14.12 2.74
CA ARG A 36 32.16 13.76 2.66
C ARG A 36 32.98 14.88 2.03
N ALA A 37 32.50 15.46 0.92
CA ALA A 37 33.16 16.58 0.25
C ALA A 37 33.26 17.81 1.17
N ALA A 38 32.27 18.00 2.05
CA ALA A 38 32.28 19.02 3.09
C ALA A 38 33.13 18.67 4.33
N GLY A 39 33.73 17.48 4.37
CA GLY A 39 34.53 17.00 5.49
C GLY A 39 33.74 16.60 6.73
N VAL A 40 32.43 16.35 6.60
CA VAL A 40 31.53 15.96 7.70
C VAL A 40 31.39 14.45 7.75
N THR A 41 31.80 13.81 8.85
CA THR A 41 31.57 12.38 9.05
C THR A 41 30.08 12.09 9.12
N ALA A 42 29.62 11.14 8.30
CA ALA A 42 28.21 10.77 8.19
C ALA A 42 28.01 9.26 8.07
N ILE A 43 26.90 8.76 8.60
CA ILE A 43 26.48 7.36 8.53
C ILE A 43 25.01 7.30 8.11
N ALA A 44 24.71 6.47 7.12
CA ALA A 44 23.37 6.18 6.63
C ALA A 44 22.85 4.87 7.26
N GLU A 45 21.90 4.98 8.18
CA GLU A 45 21.17 3.86 8.77
C GLU A 45 19.94 3.55 7.92
N THR A 46 19.82 2.31 7.45
CA THR A 46 18.59 1.86 6.76
C THR A 46 17.49 1.76 7.79
N ILE A 47 16.43 2.56 7.63
CA ILE A 47 15.25 2.44 8.46
C ILE A 47 14.49 1.24 7.90
N THR A 48 14.70 0.07 8.49
CA THR A 48 13.64 -0.93 8.48
C THR A 48 12.53 -0.31 9.30
N THR A 49 11.54 0.33 8.65
CA THR A 49 10.22 0.46 9.28
C THR A 49 9.95 -0.90 9.87
N ASP A 50 9.74 -0.98 11.20
CA ASP A 50 9.46 -2.22 11.91
C ASP A 50 8.41 -3.00 11.11
N ALA A 51 8.92 -3.83 10.21
CA ALA A 51 8.14 -4.83 9.54
C ALA A 51 7.77 -5.73 10.69
N GLU A 52 6.48 -5.97 10.83
CA GLU A 52 5.99 -7.03 11.70
C GLU A 52 6.95 -8.23 11.66
N PRO A 53 7.27 -8.84 12.80
CA PRO A 53 8.07 -10.06 12.81
C PRO A 53 7.24 -11.13 12.09
N GLY A 54 7.52 -11.39 10.82
CA GLY A 54 6.73 -12.31 10.01
C GLY A 54 6.97 -12.33 8.50
N ASN A 55 7.70 -11.38 7.91
CA ASN A 55 7.93 -11.41 6.46
C ASN A 55 9.42 -11.46 6.10
N ASP A 56 10.09 -12.50 6.56
CA ASP A 56 11.38 -12.92 5.99
C ASP A 56 11.12 -13.59 4.64
N LEU A 57 10.85 -12.78 3.62
CA LEU A 57 10.94 -13.24 2.24
C LEU A 57 12.43 -13.48 1.95
N ILE A 58 12.76 -14.77 1.81
CA ILE A 58 13.99 -15.27 1.19
C ILE A 58 14.24 -14.43 -0.09
N PRO A 59 15.47 -13.92 -0.34
CA PRO A 59 15.73 -13.16 -1.55
C PRO A 59 15.62 -14.08 -2.77
N VAL A 60 14.45 -14.03 -3.41
CA VAL A 60 14.25 -14.60 -4.75
C VAL A 60 15.12 -13.78 -5.68
N VAL A 61 16.13 -14.43 -6.26
CA VAL A 61 16.90 -13.91 -7.39
C VAL A 61 15.92 -13.76 -8.55
N GLY A 62 15.38 -12.56 -8.70
CA GLY A 62 14.38 -12.24 -9.71
C GLY A 62 13.89 -10.82 -9.53
N THR A 63 14.09 -10.00 -10.55
CA THR A 63 13.80 -8.57 -10.69
C THR A 63 12.43 -8.14 -10.16
N LEU A 64 12.30 -7.88 -8.85
CA LEU A 64 11.21 -7.10 -8.29
C LEU A 64 11.63 -5.61 -8.21
N PRO A 65 10.71 -4.65 -8.45
CA PRO A 65 11.02 -3.24 -8.32
C PRO A 65 11.50 -2.95 -6.90
N ARG A 66 12.66 -2.30 -6.78
CA ARG A 66 13.29 -1.95 -5.50
C ARG A 66 12.26 -1.25 -4.60
N VAL A 67 11.93 -1.87 -3.47
CA VAL A 67 11.18 -1.18 -2.40
C VAL A 67 12.02 0.06 -2.03
N PRO A 68 11.45 1.27 -1.98
CA PRO A 68 12.20 2.46 -1.58
C PRO A 68 12.55 2.31 -0.09
N HIS A 69 13.74 1.81 0.19
CA HIS A 69 14.26 1.74 1.55
C HIS A 69 14.53 3.17 2.01
N ARG A 70 13.72 3.69 2.96
CA ARG A 70 14.02 4.96 3.61
C ARG A 70 15.29 4.82 4.44
N VAL A 71 16.16 5.80 4.33
CA VAL A 71 17.48 5.82 4.99
C VAL A 71 17.56 7.07 5.85
N ARG A 72 17.93 6.90 7.12
CA ARG A 72 18.23 8.00 8.03
C ARG A 72 19.73 8.31 7.97
N VAL A 73 20.07 9.54 7.64
CA VAL A 73 21.46 10.01 7.63
C VAL A 73 21.76 10.67 8.97
N HIS A 74 22.80 10.19 9.62
CA HIS A 74 23.36 10.69 10.87
C HIS A 74 24.69 11.39 10.59
N VAL A 75 24.99 12.47 11.32
CA VAL A 75 26.23 13.24 11.17
C VAL A 75 26.91 13.49 12.50
N ASP A 76 28.20 13.80 12.46
CA ASP A 76 28.97 14.22 13.63
C ASP A 76 28.32 15.43 14.33
N SER A 77 28.04 15.27 15.63
CA SER A 77 27.42 16.30 16.48
C SER A 77 28.19 17.62 16.47
N ASP A 78 29.52 17.57 16.36
CA ASP A 78 30.37 18.77 16.38
C ASP A 78 30.24 19.60 15.08
N HIS A 79 29.72 18.99 14.00
CA HIS A 79 29.60 19.59 12.67
C HIS A 79 28.15 19.69 12.17
N THR A 80 27.15 19.50 13.04
CA THR A 80 25.72 19.50 12.70
C THR A 80 25.27 20.78 11.99
N LEU A 81 25.73 21.96 12.42
CA LEU A 81 25.35 23.23 11.78
C LEU A 81 25.88 23.35 10.35
N LEU A 82 27.11 22.91 10.13
CA LEU A 82 27.71 22.88 8.79
C LEU A 82 26.94 21.91 7.91
N ALA A 83 26.63 20.71 8.41
CA ALA A 83 25.85 19.70 7.69
C ALA A 83 24.48 20.22 7.24
N HIS A 84 23.73 20.89 8.12
CA HIS A 84 22.44 21.51 7.78
C HIS A 84 22.58 22.60 6.71
N SER A 85 23.64 23.41 6.77
CA SER A 85 23.86 24.48 5.78
C SER A 85 24.17 23.94 4.39
N VAL A 86 25.06 22.94 4.30
CA VAL A 86 25.46 22.32 3.02
C VAL A 86 24.26 21.58 2.42
N LEU A 87 23.54 20.82 3.24
CA LEU A 87 22.36 20.09 2.81
C LEU A 87 21.22 21.02 2.38
N GLY A 88 20.99 22.12 3.11
CA GLY A 88 19.96 23.10 2.77
C GLY A 88 20.17 23.76 1.40
N HIS A 89 21.43 23.98 1.01
CA HIS A 89 21.76 24.52 -0.31
C HIS A 89 21.68 23.47 -1.44
N ALA A 90 22.07 22.22 -1.18
CA ALA A 90 22.16 21.18 -2.20
C ALA A 90 20.86 20.39 -2.43
N MET A 91 20.05 20.18 -1.39
CA MET A 91 18.84 19.33 -1.45
C MET A 91 17.82 19.74 -2.52
N PRO A 92 17.52 21.02 -2.75
CA PRO A 92 16.57 21.40 -3.79
C PRO A 92 17.03 20.97 -5.18
N GLN A 93 18.34 21.06 -5.46
CA GLN A 93 18.91 20.64 -6.74
C GLN A 93 18.95 19.12 -6.84
N LEU A 94 19.39 18.44 -5.78
CA LEU A 94 19.44 16.97 -5.74
C LEU A 94 18.07 16.32 -5.98
N ARG A 95 17.03 16.90 -5.37
CA ARG A 95 15.65 16.46 -5.56
C ARG A 95 15.17 16.72 -6.99
N ALA A 96 15.53 17.87 -7.57
CA ALA A 96 15.17 18.19 -8.95
C ALA A 96 15.87 17.24 -9.93
N ASP A 97 17.16 16.97 -9.74
CA ASP A 97 17.95 16.04 -10.56
C ASP A 97 17.39 14.62 -10.47
N PHE A 98 17.08 14.15 -9.27
CA PHE A 98 16.46 12.84 -9.05
C PHE A 98 15.12 12.70 -9.80
N HIS A 99 14.27 13.74 -9.76
CA HIS A 99 13.02 13.76 -10.52
C HIS A 99 13.23 13.95 -12.03
N ALA A 100 14.37 14.50 -12.44
CA ALA A 100 14.72 14.71 -13.84
C ALA A 100 15.41 13.51 -14.47
N VAL A 101 15.94 12.55 -13.71
CA VAL A 101 16.56 11.32 -14.23
C VAL A 101 15.54 10.59 -15.11
N PRO A 102 15.70 10.59 -16.45
CA PRO A 102 14.89 9.74 -17.29
C PRO A 102 15.29 8.30 -16.98
N VAL A 103 14.31 7.41 -16.85
CA VAL A 103 14.55 5.96 -16.69
C VAL A 103 15.56 5.53 -17.76
N ALA A 104 16.79 5.27 -17.34
CA ALA A 104 17.92 5.03 -18.23
C ALA A 104 17.74 3.67 -18.91
N GLY A 105 17.08 3.70 -20.07
CA GLY A 105 16.77 2.53 -20.90
C GLY A 105 16.05 2.89 -22.19
N GLU A 106 15.32 4.00 -22.25
CA GLU A 106 14.60 4.40 -23.47
C GLU A 106 15.39 5.43 -24.28
N THR A 107 16.01 4.96 -25.38
CA THR A 107 16.53 5.88 -26.40
C THR A 107 15.39 6.76 -26.92
N ALA A 108 15.65 8.06 -27.12
CA ALA A 108 14.64 9.06 -27.51
C ALA A 108 13.89 8.75 -28.83
N LYS A 109 14.31 7.72 -29.57
CA LYS A 109 13.69 7.26 -30.81
C LYS A 109 12.57 6.23 -30.58
N ASP A 110 12.58 5.53 -29.45
CA ASP A 110 11.57 4.53 -29.07
C ASP A 110 10.60 5.04 -28.01
N ARG A 111 10.77 6.29 -27.53
CA ARG A 111 9.81 6.92 -26.63
C ARG A 111 8.48 7.06 -27.39
N PRO A 112 7.40 6.34 -27.02
CA PRO A 112 6.08 6.69 -27.53
C PRO A 112 5.87 8.15 -27.16
N ALA A 113 5.41 8.97 -28.13
CA ALA A 113 5.11 10.37 -27.87
C ALA A 113 4.36 10.45 -26.53
N PRO A 114 4.75 11.37 -25.61
CA PRO A 114 4.12 11.45 -24.30
C PRO A 114 2.62 11.38 -24.54
N PHE A 115 1.95 10.41 -23.92
CA PHE A 115 0.53 10.20 -24.13
C PHE A 115 -0.13 11.55 -23.90
N LYS A 116 -0.56 12.19 -25.00
CA LYS A 116 -1.37 13.39 -24.93
C LYS A 116 -2.65 12.94 -24.28
N HIS A 117 -2.76 13.07 -22.97
CA HIS A 117 -4.05 12.96 -22.32
C HIS A 117 -4.89 14.04 -22.98
N PRO A 118 -5.97 13.69 -23.70
CA PRO A 118 -6.78 14.70 -24.37
C PRO A 118 -7.23 15.77 -23.36
N ALA A 119 -7.46 15.37 -22.10
CA ALA A 119 -7.79 16.25 -20.99
C ALA A 119 -6.81 17.44 -20.77
N GLN A 120 -5.53 17.33 -21.17
CA GLN A 120 -4.57 18.42 -21.02
C GLN A 120 -4.72 19.51 -22.10
N ASP A 121 -5.32 19.16 -23.24
CA ASP A 121 -5.59 20.08 -24.36
C ASP A 121 -7.07 20.57 -24.37
N LEU A 122 -7.92 20.07 -23.46
CA LEU A 122 -9.33 20.47 -23.36
C LEU A 122 -9.51 21.78 -22.57
N ALA A 123 -10.30 22.71 -23.14
CA ALA A 123 -10.75 23.87 -22.39
C ALA A 123 -11.67 23.44 -21.22
N PRO A 124 -11.70 24.18 -20.09
CA PRO A 124 -12.50 23.81 -18.92
C PRO A 124 -13.99 23.53 -19.24
N GLY A 125 -14.58 24.28 -20.17
CA GLY A 125 -15.97 24.07 -20.60
C GLY A 125 -16.19 22.81 -21.44
N GLU A 126 -15.15 22.32 -22.14
CA GLU A 126 -15.22 21.06 -22.88
C GLU A 126 -15.14 19.86 -21.94
N VAL A 127 -14.35 19.96 -20.87
CA VAL A 127 -14.28 18.93 -19.81
C VAL A 127 -15.65 18.74 -19.16
N GLU A 128 -16.32 19.84 -18.80
CA GLU A 128 -17.66 19.82 -18.22
C GLU A 128 -18.68 19.18 -19.18
N SER A 129 -18.64 19.54 -20.47
CA SER A 129 -19.52 18.94 -21.48
C SER A 129 -19.31 17.44 -21.65
N ARG A 130 -18.06 16.95 -21.62
CA ARG A 130 -17.78 15.51 -21.73
C ARG A 130 -18.13 14.76 -20.47
N PHE A 131 -17.96 15.38 -19.31
CA PHE A 131 -18.40 14.81 -18.04
C PHE A 131 -19.93 14.70 -17.99
N ALA A 132 -20.66 15.74 -18.41
CA ALA A 132 -22.11 15.72 -18.51
C ALA A 132 -22.61 14.60 -19.45
N ASP A 133 -21.92 14.36 -20.56
CA ASP A 133 -22.24 13.26 -21.49
C ASP A 133 -22.11 11.89 -20.82
N ILE A 134 -21.01 11.64 -20.09
CA ILE A 134 -20.79 10.40 -19.30
C ILE A 134 -21.88 10.22 -18.23
N VAL A 135 -22.19 11.27 -17.48
CA VAL A 135 -23.24 11.23 -16.44
C VAL A 135 -24.61 10.96 -17.05
N SER A 136 -24.92 11.56 -18.20
CA SER A 136 -26.19 11.34 -18.89
C SER A 136 -26.32 9.93 -19.46
N GLY A 137 -25.19 9.30 -19.85
CA GLY A 137 -25.14 7.92 -20.32
C GLY A 137 -25.13 6.86 -19.22
N PHE A 138 -24.99 7.24 -17.94
CA PHE A 138 -24.84 6.29 -16.84
C PHE A 138 -26.06 5.37 -16.64
N ASP A 139 -27.27 5.91 -16.84
CA ASP A 139 -28.52 5.14 -16.72
C ASP A 139 -28.94 4.43 -18.04
N MET A 140 -28.15 4.53 -19.12
CA MET A 140 -28.44 3.79 -20.34
C MET A 140 -28.13 2.31 -20.15
N SER A 141 -29.13 1.45 -20.38
CA SER A 141 -28.94 0.00 -20.44
C SER A 141 -27.92 -0.32 -21.53
N SER A 142 -26.73 -0.77 -21.14
CA SER A 142 -25.78 -1.39 -22.06
C SER A 142 -26.47 -2.58 -22.75
N ILE A 143 -26.20 -2.76 -24.05
CA ILE A 143 -26.71 -3.93 -24.82
C ILE A 143 -26.06 -5.22 -24.30
N ASP A 144 -24.89 -5.13 -23.68
CA ASP A 144 -24.20 -6.23 -23.01
C ASP A 144 -24.54 -6.27 -21.50
N ILE A 145 -25.04 -7.42 -21.03
CA ILE A 145 -25.42 -7.71 -19.63
C ILE A 145 -24.22 -7.57 -18.66
N VAL A 146 -23.00 -7.73 -19.16
CA VAL A 146 -21.75 -7.51 -18.43
C VAL A 146 -20.88 -6.59 -19.28
N PRO A 147 -20.57 -5.36 -18.82
CA PRO A 147 -19.68 -4.47 -19.56
C PRO A 147 -18.33 -5.17 -19.75
N ARG A 148 -17.95 -5.41 -21.01
CA ARG A 148 -16.60 -5.91 -21.30
C ARG A 148 -15.61 -4.84 -20.89
N TRP A 149 -14.55 -5.27 -20.21
CA TRP A 149 -13.42 -4.42 -19.88
C TRP A 149 -12.87 -3.76 -21.16
N SER A 150 -12.29 -2.57 -21.05
CA SER A 150 -11.99 -1.78 -22.24
C SER A 150 -10.96 -2.49 -23.14
N VAL A 151 -11.22 -2.53 -24.45
CA VAL A 151 -10.35 -3.13 -25.48
C VAL A 151 -8.92 -2.57 -25.48
N ARG A 152 -8.68 -1.44 -24.80
CA ARG A 152 -7.35 -0.82 -24.65
C ARG A 152 -6.50 -1.47 -23.56
N GLU A 153 -7.13 -2.11 -22.59
CA GLU A 153 -6.47 -2.86 -21.52
C GLU A 153 -6.42 -4.36 -21.81
N ASP A 154 -7.07 -4.81 -22.89
CA ASP A 154 -6.79 -6.13 -23.44
C ASP A 154 -5.32 -6.17 -23.89
N PRO A 155 -4.56 -7.19 -23.49
CA PRO A 155 -3.22 -7.38 -24.01
C PRO A 155 -3.30 -7.48 -25.54
N PRO A 156 -2.33 -6.92 -26.29
CA PRO A 156 -2.37 -6.93 -27.74
C PRO A 156 -2.53 -8.37 -28.21
N GLU A 157 -3.63 -8.64 -28.91
CA GLU A 157 -3.85 -9.90 -29.57
C GLU A 157 -2.63 -10.14 -30.46
N ALA A 158 -1.89 -11.23 -30.22
CA ALA A 158 -0.65 -11.52 -30.90
C ALA A 158 -0.92 -11.86 -32.37
N THR A 159 -1.23 -10.85 -33.18
CA THR A 159 -1.32 -10.96 -34.64
C THR A 159 0.08 -11.20 -35.19
N GLY A 160 0.40 -12.45 -35.50
CA GLY A 160 1.59 -12.77 -36.29
C GLY A 160 2.32 -14.07 -35.99
N ALA A 161 1.89 -14.86 -35.02
CA ALA A 161 2.16 -16.29 -35.06
C ALA A 161 0.88 -16.97 -35.54
N THR A 162 0.98 -17.76 -36.60
CA THR A 162 -0.02 -18.81 -36.85
C THR A 162 -0.02 -19.67 -35.60
N ASP A 163 -0.93 -19.39 -34.68
CA ASP A 163 -1.10 -20.21 -33.49
C ASP A 163 -1.53 -21.58 -34.01
N PRO A 164 -0.75 -22.66 -33.82
CA PRO A 164 -1.26 -23.97 -34.12
C PRO A 164 -2.46 -24.14 -33.20
N SER A 165 -3.66 -24.10 -33.80
CA SER A 165 -4.95 -24.49 -33.21
C SER A 165 -4.69 -25.30 -31.96
N PRO A 166 -4.99 -24.79 -30.74
CA PRO A 166 -4.49 -25.35 -29.50
C PRO A 166 -4.73 -26.84 -29.59
N LYS A 167 -3.65 -27.62 -29.73
CA LYS A 167 -3.75 -29.06 -29.96
C LYS A 167 -4.71 -29.54 -28.91
N ALA A 168 -5.86 -30.04 -29.36
CA ALA A 168 -6.93 -30.49 -28.50
C ALA A 168 -6.26 -31.30 -27.41
N ARG A 169 -6.17 -30.72 -26.20
CA ARG A 169 -5.68 -31.46 -25.05
C ARG A 169 -6.48 -32.75 -25.07
N PRO A 170 -5.85 -33.93 -25.05
CA PRO A 170 -6.59 -35.17 -25.07
C PRO A 170 -7.66 -35.02 -23.99
N PRO A 171 -8.94 -35.29 -24.31
CA PRO A 171 -10.01 -35.06 -23.36
C PRO A 171 -9.57 -35.75 -22.09
N LEU A 172 -9.40 -34.99 -21.00
CA LEU A 172 -9.09 -35.58 -19.69
C LEU A 172 -10.14 -36.66 -19.52
N SER A 173 -9.68 -37.90 -19.60
CA SER A 173 -10.57 -39.04 -19.68
C SER A 173 -11.46 -38.93 -18.45
N SER A 174 -12.76 -38.75 -18.68
CA SER A 174 -13.83 -38.74 -17.69
C SER A 174 -13.96 -40.08 -16.94
N ARG A 175 -12.88 -40.87 -16.88
CA ARG A 175 -12.81 -42.21 -16.31
C ARG A 175 -12.51 -42.24 -14.82
N LEU A 176 -12.42 -41.08 -14.15
CA LEU A 176 -12.60 -41.03 -12.70
C LEU A 176 -14.05 -40.68 -12.32
N ILE A 177 -14.89 -40.32 -13.30
CA ILE A 177 -16.34 -40.35 -13.15
C ILE A 177 -16.75 -41.80 -13.44
N ARG A 178 -17.18 -42.53 -12.40
CA ARG A 178 -17.75 -43.89 -12.42
C ARG A 178 -16.74 -45.05 -12.45
N ARG A 179 -16.24 -45.42 -11.26
CA ARG A 179 -16.07 -46.85 -10.91
C ARG A 179 -17.21 -47.29 -10.00
N GLY A 180 -18.25 -47.79 -10.66
CA GLY A 180 -19.47 -48.32 -10.08
C GLY A 180 -20.49 -48.46 -11.20
N ALA A 181 -20.32 -49.47 -12.06
CA ALA A 181 -21.24 -49.73 -13.16
C ALA A 181 -21.85 -51.13 -13.02
N ALA A 182 -23.17 -51.19 -12.82
CA ALA A 182 -24.15 -52.10 -13.46
C ALA A 182 -25.60 -51.62 -13.08
N PRO A 183 -26.66 -51.93 -13.84
CA PRO A 183 -27.17 -51.06 -14.91
C PRO A 183 -28.64 -50.62 -14.77
N ALA A 184 -28.99 -49.61 -15.58
CA ALA A 184 -30.34 -49.25 -16.08
C ALA A 184 -31.48 -49.06 -15.06
N GLY A 185 -31.73 -47.81 -14.68
CA GLY A 185 -32.99 -47.33 -14.12
C GLY A 185 -33.23 -45.90 -14.61
N GLU A 186 -34.49 -45.60 -14.96
CA GLU A 186 -35.11 -44.40 -15.54
C GLU A 186 -34.51 -43.03 -15.20
N PRO A 187 -34.78 -41.97 -16.02
CA PRO A 187 -34.27 -40.63 -15.78
C PRO A 187 -34.76 -40.14 -14.40
N ARG A 188 -33.87 -40.21 -13.42
CA ARG A 188 -34.13 -39.69 -12.07
C ARG A 188 -34.01 -38.18 -12.19
N ASP A 189 -35.10 -37.48 -11.87
CA ASP A 189 -35.17 -36.04 -11.73
C ASP A 189 -33.87 -35.54 -11.08
N ILE A 190 -33.19 -34.59 -11.75
CA ILE A 190 -32.02 -33.92 -11.19
C ILE A 190 -32.56 -33.10 -10.03
N ASP A 191 -32.45 -33.66 -8.83
CA ASP A 191 -32.88 -33.03 -7.60
C ASP A 191 -32.06 -31.76 -7.41
N THR A 192 -32.73 -30.61 -7.42
CA THR A 192 -32.18 -29.26 -7.21
C THR A 192 -31.69 -29.05 -5.76
N SER A 193 -31.46 -30.13 -5.02
CA SER A 193 -31.24 -30.16 -3.57
C SER A 193 -29.78 -30.16 -3.14
N GLU A 194 -28.81 -30.23 -4.07
CA GLU A 194 -27.38 -30.07 -3.76
C GLU A 194 -26.99 -28.58 -3.67
N HIS A 195 -27.72 -27.81 -2.85
CA HIS A 195 -27.33 -26.45 -2.50
C HIS A 195 -26.27 -26.50 -1.39
N PHE A 196 -25.11 -25.90 -1.66
CA PHE A 196 -24.11 -25.65 -0.62
C PHE A 196 -24.73 -24.73 0.43
N VAL A 197 -25.05 -25.30 1.60
CA VAL A 197 -25.41 -24.54 2.78
C VAL A 197 -24.10 -24.25 3.50
N PRO A 198 -23.59 -23.00 3.49
CA PRO A 198 -22.44 -22.68 4.30
C PRO A 198 -22.76 -23.02 5.75
N GLU A 199 -21.81 -23.63 6.44
CA GLU A 199 -21.95 -23.86 7.88
C GLU A 199 -22.28 -22.53 8.55
N PRO A 200 -23.17 -22.53 9.56
CA PRO A 200 -23.52 -21.30 10.26
C PRO A 200 -22.23 -20.64 10.78
N PRO A 201 -22.02 -19.34 10.52
CA PRO A 201 -20.78 -18.68 10.91
C PRO A 201 -20.59 -18.82 12.43
N PRO A 202 -19.34 -19.00 12.89
CA PRO A 202 -19.05 -19.08 14.31
C PRO A 202 -19.61 -17.85 15.05
N PRO A 203 -20.07 -18.00 16.31
CA PRO A 203 -20.64 -16.90 17.05
C PRO A 203 -19.61 -15.77 17.17
N LEU A 204 -20.05 -14.54 16.93
CA LEU A 204 -19.19 -13.36 17.00
C LEU A 204 -18.58 -13.24 18.39
N PRO A 205 -17.27 -12.94 18.49
CA PRO A 205 -16.61 -12.77 19.78
C PRO A 205 -17.28 -11.63 20.56
N GLU A 206 -17.63 -11.90 21.82
CA GLU A 206 -18.24 -10.89 22.67
C GLU A 206 -17.29 -9.70 22.84
N THR A 207 -17.81 -8.49 22.63
CA THR A 207 -17.00 -7.28 22.77
C THR A 207 -16.69 -7.01 24.24
N ASP A 208 -15.41 -7.17 24.58
CA ASP A 208 -14.86 -6.89 25.91
C ASP A 208 -15.25 -5.48 26.41
N ARG A 209 -15.47 -5.36 27.72
CA ARG A 209 -15.89 -4.12 28.40
C ARG A 209 -14.93 -2.97 28.12
N VAL A 210 -13.63 -3.25 28.06
CA VAL A 210 -12.59 -2.26 27.74
C VAL A 210 -12.79 -1.67 26.34
N THR A 211 -13.14 -2.51 25.36
CA THR A 211 -13.39 -2.03 23.98
C THR A 211 -14.64 -1.18 23.90
N ARG A 212 -15.70 -1.54 24.64
CA ARG A 212 -16.89 -0.70 24.74
C ARG A 212 -16.59 0.65 25.38
N MET A 213 -15.79 0.70 26.45
CA MET A 213 -15.38 1.96 27.06
C MET A 213 -14.50 2.79 26.14
N ALA A 214 -13.61 2.16 25.37
CA ALA A 214 -12.76 2.86 24.40
C ALA A 214 -13.58 3.50 23.29
N TRP A 215 -14.58 2.79 22.74
CA TRP A 215 -15.53 3.36 21.78
C TRP A 215 -16.38 4.48 22.37
N ALA A 216 -16.86 4.30 23.61
CA ALA A 216 -17.63 5.32 24.32
C ALA A 216 -16.79 6.58 24.58
N ALA A 217 -15.49 6.44 24.92
CA ALA A 217 -14.59 7.57 25.12
C ALA A 217 -14.22 8.25 23.79
N LEU A 218 -13.98 7.45 22.74
CA LEU A 218 -13.67 7.93 21.39
C LEU A 218 -14.82 8.77 20.80
N MET A 219 -16.06 8.33 20.98
CA MET A 219 -17.22 9.09 20.49
C MET A 219 -17.71 10.13 21.50
N GLY A 220 -17.63 9.81 22.79
CA GLY A 220 -18.16 10.64 23.87
C GLY A 220 -17.42 11.95 24.06
N GLY A 221 -16.09 11.97 23.94
CA GLY A 221 -15.30 13.20 24.04
C GLY A 221 -15.72 14.26 23.00
N PRO A 222 -15.65 13.95 21.69
CA PRO A 222 -16.08 14.86 20.63
C PRO A 222 -17.57 15.18 20.70
N ALA A 223 -18.43 14.19 20.94
CA ALA A 223 -19.88 14.41 21.01
C ALA A 223 -20.28 15.34 22.16
N LEU A 224 -19.64 15.22 23.33
CA LEU A 224 -19.86 16.12 24.46
C LEU A 224 -19.51 17.56 24.10
N LEU A 225 -18.35 17.78 23.45
CA LEU A 225 -17.90 19.11 23.05
C LEU A 225 -18.85 19.73 22.02
N VAL A 226 -19.26 18.96 21.01
CA VAL A 226 -20.23 19.41 20.00
C VAL A 226 -21.58 19.73 20.64
N LEU A 227 -22.08 18.87 21.52
CA LEU A 227 -23.36 19.09 22.20
C LEU A 227 -23.31 20.34 23.10
N ALA A 228 -22.23 20.52 23.86
CA ALA A 228 -22.05 21.71 24.68
C ALA A 228 -22.01 23.00 23.83
N ALA A 229 -21.32 22.96 22.69
CA ALA A 229 -21.28 24.08 21.75
C ALA A 229 -22.67 24.39 21.16
N LEU A 230 -23.43 23.36 20.75
CA LEU A 230 -24.77 23.52 20.19
C LEU A 230 -25.78 24.07 21.22
N LEU A 231 -25.69 23.63 22.47
CA LEU A 231 -26.60 24.05 23.55
C LEU A 231 -26.13 25.35 24.23
N GLY A 232 -24.97 25.89 23.85
CA GLY A 232 -24.39 27.08 24.49
C GLY A 232 -23.98 26.86 25.95
N ILE A 233 -23.68 25.61 26.32
CA ILE A 233 -23.28 25.26 27.69
C ILE A 233 -21.80 25.66 27.86
N GLY A 234 -21.54 26.57 28.79
CA GLY A 234 -20.19 26.90 29.20
C GLY A 234 -19.54 25.71 29.90
N LEU A 235 -18.57 25.07 29.24
CA LEU A 235 -17.79 23.99 29.85
C LEU A 235 -16.67 24.58 30.71
N GLU A 236 -16.51 24.02 31.90
CA GLU A 236 -15.37 24.31 32.75
C GLU A 236 -14.08 23.76 32.10
N PRO A 237 -12.92 24.43 32.25
CA PRO A 237 -11.69 24.02 31.57
C PRO A 237 -11.27 22.57 31.84
N TRP A 238 -11.50 22.06 33.05
CA TRP A 238 -11.18 20.67 33.39
C TRP A 238 -12.06 19.65 32.65
N VAL A 239 -13.30 20.01 32.31
CA VAL A 239 -14.22 19.15 31.53
C VAL A 239 -13.70 19.02 30.10
N VAL A 240 -13.22 20.12 29.51
CA VAL A 240 -12.64 20.12 28.17
C VAL A 240 -11.39 19.24 28.12
N VAL A 241 -10.54 19.33 29.15
CA VAL A 241 -9.35 18.47 29.29
C VAL A 241 -9.74 16.99 29.43
N LEU A 242 -10.77 16.67 30.22
CA LEU A 242 -11.25 15.29 30.35
C LEU A 242 -11.87 14.77 29.05
N ALA A 243 -12.63 15.59 28.32
CA ALA A 243 -13.22 15.21 27.04
C ALA A 243 -12.13 14.88 26.01
N LEU A 244 -11.10 15.73 25.94
CA LEU A 244 -9.97 15.53 25.04
C LEU A 244 -9.10 14.34 25.49
N GLY A 245 -8.77 14.25 26.78
CA GLY A 245 -7.99 13.15 27.35
C GLY A 245 -8.70 11.80 27.19
N GLY A 246 -10.01 11.76 27.40
CA GLY A 246 -10.85 10.58 27.15
C GLY A 246 -10.86 10.19 25.68
N PHE A 247 -11.00 11.15 24.75
CA PHE A 247 -10.93 10.91 23.32
C PHE A 247 -9.59 10.27 22.91
N LEU A 248 -8.47 10.90 23.28
CA LEU A 248 -7.13 10.37 22.96
C LEU A 248 -6.86 9.03 23.64
N GLY A 249 -7.28 8.88 24.90
CA GLY A 249 -7.14 7.62 25.66
C GLY A 249 -7.93 6.48 25.03
N GLY A 250 -9.17 6.73 24.61
CA GLY A 250 -10.02 5.77 23.90
C GLY A 250 -9.42 5.36 22.55
N PHE A 251 -8.95 6.34 21.77
CA PHE A 251 -8.28 6.09 20.49
C PHE A 251 -6.99 5.26 20.65
N GLY A 252 -6.11 5.65 21.58
CA GLY A 252 -4.87 4.94 21.85
C GLY A 252 -5.11 3.51 22.35
N THR A 253 -6.14 3.30 23.18
CA THR A 253 -6.53 1.96 23.64
C THR A 253 -6.97 1.08 22.48
N LEU A 254 -7.74 1.61 21.52
CA LEU A 254 -8.17 0.85 20.35
C LEU A 254 -6.99 0.43 19.48
N ILE A 255 -6.05 1.34 19.21
CA ILE A 255 -4.84 1.04 18.42
C ILE A 255 -4.01 -0.05 19.09
N ALA A 256 -3.72 0.11 20.38
CA ALA A 256 -2.93 -0.88 21.13
C ALA A 256 -3.57 -2.27 21.07
N ARG A 257 -4.90 -2.34 21.21
CA ARG A 257 -5.64 -3.60 21.21
C ARG A 257 -5.78 -4.24 19.83
N MET A 258 -5.72 -3.45 18.75
CA MET A 258 -5.64 -4.00 17.39
C MET A 258 -4.32 -4.72 17.16
N ARG A 259 -3.23 -4.27 17.79
CA ARG A 259 -1.89 -4.88 17.69
C ARG A 259 -1.76 -6.19 18.46
N ASP A 260 -2.49 -6.34 19.56
CA ASP A 260 -2.32 -7.46 20.50
C ASP A 260 -3.18 -8.69 20.17
N ARG A 261 -3.89 -8.74 19.02
CA ARG A 261 -4.63 -9.94 18.60
C ARG A 261 -3.64 -10.95 17.98
N PRO A 262 -3.35 -12.09 18.63
CA PRO A 262 -2.59 -13.15 18.00
C PRO A 262 -3.39 -13.66 16.80
N ARG A 263 -2.70 -13.89 15.67
CA ARG A 263 -3.23 -14.60 14.51
C ARG A 263 -3.56 -16.05 14.91
N GLN A 264 -4.73 -16.25 15.51
CA GLN A 264 -5.37 -17.55 15.62
C GLN A 264 -6.35 -17.59 14.45
N ASP A 265 -6.06 -18.46 13.47
CA ASP A 265 -6.87 -18.80 12.29
C ASP A 265 -6.16 -18.63 10.92
N ASP A 266 -4.83 -18.54 10.91
CA ASP A 266 -4.03 -18.77 9.70
C ASP A 266 -3.93 -20.28 9.42
N GLY A 267 -5.07 -20.96 9.40
CA GLY A 267 -5.20 -22.26 8.74
C GLY A 267 -5.10 -22.00 7.25
N TRP A 268 -3.86 -22.02 6.75
CA TRP A 268 -3.46 -21.90 5.36
C TRP A 268 -4.29 -22.85 4.48
N ASP A 269 -5.46 -22.39 4.03
CA ASP A 269 -6.26 -23.04 3.01
C ASP A 269 -5.51 -22.83 1.70
N ASP A 270 -4.76 -23.86 1.29
CA ASP A 270 -3.93 -23.92 0.09
C ASP A 270 -4.79 -23.70 -1.16
N GLY A 271 -5.03 -22.43 -1.49
CA GLY A 271 -5.75 -21.96 -2.67
C GLY A 271 -5.03 -22.17 -4.00
N ALA A 272 -4.15 -23.17 -4.12
CA ALA A 272 -3.58 -23.60 -5.38
C ALA A 272 -3.04 -25.03 -5.26
N VAL A 273 -3.78 -26.00 -5.81
CA VAL A 273 -3.25 -27.33 -6.09
C VAL A 273 -3.03 -27.43 -7.60
N LEU A 274 -1.78 -27.65 -8.01
CA LEU A 274 -1.32 -27.80 -9.39
C LEU A 274 -1.88 -29.07 -10.07
#